data_AF-A0A7S1Q4Z1-F1
#
_entry.id   AF-A0A7S1Q4Z1-F1
#
_cell.length_a   1.000
_cell.length_b   1.000
_cell.length_c   1.000
_cell.angle_alpha   90.00
_cell.angle_beta   90.00
_cell.angle_gamma   90.00
#
_symmetry.space_group_name_H-M   'P 1'
#
loop_
_entity.id
_entity.type
_entity.pdbx_description
1 polymer ?
#
loop_
_entity_poly.entity_id
_entity_poly.type
_entity_poly.pdbx_seq_one_letter_code
_entity_poly.pdbx_strand_id
1 'polypeptide(L)'
;MEPDRGCRCRDPKLSSWGRCLHCLGMVVCACLFLLGFLMCRLAVEYKDQYGTGQWLSSLAQGSAIMLVSLAGLADSVYATRCIGSNFGFLTHISGRAVFYIMMGFYALPVTQTLWEVRKHPGQDSFTAAFALIGVILAFVAGLVHCIFICRGGASVDRKHLGSSEPPEQVGATQA
;
A
#
# COMPACT_ATOMS: atom_id res chain seq x y z
N MET A 1 -9.80 -4.90 -25.06
CA MET A 1 -9.44 -4.61 -23.66
C MET A 1 -8.45 -3.46 -23.68
N GLU A 2 -8.91 -2.24 -23.42
CA GLU A 2 -7.96 -1.14 -23.18
C GLU A 2 -7.15 -1.48 -21.91
N PRO A 3 -5.82 -1.33 -21.92
CA PRO A 3 -5.06 -1.48 -20.69
C PRO A 3 -5.51 -0.37 -19.74
N ASP A 4 -6.19 -0.76 -18.67
CA ASP A 4 -6.53 0.10 -17.54
C ASP A 4 -5.26 0.87 -17.15
N ARG A 5 -5.20 2.14 -17.53
CA ARG A 5 -4.04 2.98 -17.29
C ARG A 5 -3.98 3.19 -15.79
N GLY A 6 -2.95 2.61 -15.16
CA GLY A 6 -2.71 2.70 -13.72
C GLY A 6 -2.96 4.11 -13.18
N CYS A 7 -3.56 4.17 -12.00
CA CYS A 7 -3.96 5.40 -11.32
C CYS A 7 -2.70 6.29 -11.12
N ARG A 8 -2.62 7.44 -11.81
CA ARG A 8 -1.45 8.35 -11.76
C ARG A 8 -1.80 9.64 -11.02
N CYS A 9 -0.93 10.11 -10.13
CA CYS A 9 -1.07 11.43 -9.48
C CYS A 9 -1.23 12.60 -10.47
N ARG A 10 -0.70 12.44 -11.68
CA ARG A 10 -0.71 13.46 -12.75
C ARG A 10 -1.82 13.24 -13.78
N ASP A 11 -2.71 12.27 -13.60
CA ASP A 11 -3.82 12.08 -14.52
C ASP A 11 -4.87 13.19 -14.29
N PRO A 12 -5.17 14.06 -15.28
CA PRO A 12 -6.15 15.12 -15.12
C PRO A 12 -7.57 14.58 -14.86
N LYS A 13 -7.82 13.29 -15.11
CA LYS A 13 -9.11 12.63 -14.83
C LYS A 13 -9.22 12.03 -13.42
N LEU A 14 -8.19 12.17 -12.57
CA LEU A 14 -8.25 11.63 -11.21
C LEU A 14 -9.21 12.44 -10.32
N SER A 15 -10.25 11.76 -9.84
CA SER A 15 -11.15 12.28 -8.81
C SER A 15 -10.35 12.72 -7.59
N SER A 16 -10.84 13.71 -6.85
CA SER A 16 -10.19 14.20 -5.62
C SER A 16 -9.93 13.07 -4.61
N TRP A 17 -10.78 12.03 -4.62
CA TRP A 17 -10.61 10.80 -3.85
C TRP A 17 -9.38 9.99 -4.26
N GLY A 18 -9.17 9.78 -5.57
CA GLY A 18 -7.97 9.08 -6.06
C GLY A 18 -6.68 9.81 -5.64
N ARG A 19 -6.66 11.15 -5.73
CA ARG A 19 -5.50 11.95 -5.28
C ARG A 19 -5.26 11.83 -3.78
N CYS A 20 -6.33 11.85 -2.97
CA CYS A 20 -6.23 11.64 -1.53
C CYS A 20 -5.64 10.26 -1.18
N LEU A 21 -6.09 9.20 -1.85
CA LEU A 21 -5.56 7.84 -1.68
C LEU A 21 -4.07 7.73 -2.04
N HIS A 22 -3.64 8.39 -3.10
CA HIS A 22 -2.22 8.44 -3.46
C HIS A 22 -1.38 9.21 -2.44
N CYS A 23 -1.84 10.38 -1.98
CA CYS A 23 -1.14 11.14 -0.94
C CYS A 23 -1.03 10.33 0.35
N LEU A 24 -2.12 9.70 0.79
CA LEU A 24 -2.11 8.80 1.94
C LEU A 24 -1.12 7.66 1.72
N GLY A 25 -1.12 7.05 0.55
CA GLY A 25 -0.20 5.98 0.18
C GLY A 25 1.27 6.38 0.24
N MET A 26 1.62 7.59 -0.22
CA MET A 26 2.98 8.13 -0.13
C MET A 26 3.41 8.33 1.32
N VAL A 27 2.52 8.88 2.17
CA VAL A 27 2.78 9.06 3.60
C VAL A 27 3.02 7.71 4.27
N VAL A 28 2.17 6.72 4.01
CA VAL A 28 2.33 5.34 4.53
C VAL A 28 3.67 4.75 4.12
N CYS A 29 4.03 4.83 2.83
CA CYS A 29 5.30 4.32 2.33
C CYS A 29 6.50 5.01 3.00
N ALA A 30 6.44 6.34 3.24
CA ALA A 30 7.50 7.05 3.95
C ALA A 30 7.64 6.57 5.41
N CYS A 31 6.52 6.37 6.12
CA CYS A 31 6.53 5.84 7.48
C CYS A 31 7.07 4.40 7.53
N LEU A 32 6.66 3.53 6.60
CA LEU A 32 7.14 2.16 6.50
C LEU A 32 8.63 2.10 6.14
N PHE A 33 9.11 3.00 5.27
CA PHE A 33 10.53 3.11 4.98
C PHE A 33 11.34 3.45 6.25
N LEU A 34 10.88 4.42 7.05
CA LEU A 34 11.52 4.76 8.32
C LEU A 34 11.46 3.60 9.33
N LEU A 35 10.36 2.86 9.37
CA LEU A 35 10.26 1.63 10.15
C LEU A 35 11.34 0.62 9.75
N GLY A 36 11.47 0.33 8.45
CA GLY A 36 12.47 -0.61 7.96
C GLY A 36 13.90 -0.14 8.25
N PHE A 37 14.17 1.16 8.15
CA PHE A 37 15.44 1.75 8.55
C PHE A 37 15.73 1.55 10.05
N LEU A 38 14.74 1.82 10.91
CA LEU A 38 14.88 1.64 12.34
C LEU A 38 15.11 0.17 12.70
N MET A 39 14.44 -0.77 12.02
CA MET A 39 14.69 -2.21 12.20
C MET A 39 16.13 -2.60 11.87
N CYS A 40 16.65 -2.11 10.75
CA CYS A 40 18.04 -2.36 10.37
C CYS A 40 19.01 -1.78 11.41
N ARG A 41 18.73 -0.56 11.89
CA ARG A 41 19.54 0.08 12.93
C ARG A 41 19.50 -0.69 14.25
N LEU A 42 18.31 -1.03 14.76
CA LEU A 42 18.14 -1.77 16.01
C LEU A 42 18.81 -3.16 15.94
N ALA A 43 18.73 -3.83 14.79
CA ALA A 43 19.44 -5.09 14.59
C ALA A 43 20.95 -4.89 14.75
N VAL A 44 21.54 -3.85 14.15
CA VAL A 44 22.98 -3.59 14.27
C VAL A 44 23.37 -3.14 15.68
N GLU A 45 22.58 -2.26 16.30
CA GLU A 45 22.89 -1.64 17.60
C GLU A 45 22.78 -2.64 18.76
N TYR A 46 21.82 -3.56 18.71
CA TYR A 46 21.60 -4.58 19.74
C TYR A 46 22.05 -5.99 19.31
N LYS A 47 23.02 -6.07 18.37
CA LYS A 47 23.49 -7.35 17.81
C LYS A 47 23.87 -8.39 18.87
N ASP A 48 24.43 -7.95 19.99
CA ASP A 48 24.89 -8.84 21.07
C ASP A 48 23.75 -9.45 21.90
N GLN A 49 22.53 -8.91 21.79
CA GLN A 49 21.33 -9.42 22.47
C GLN A 49 20.54 -10.42 21.62
N TYR A 50 20.81 -10.48 20.30
CA TYR A 50 20.11 -11.36 19.37
C TYR A 50 20.95 -12.58 19.02
N GLY A 51 20.31 -13.75 18.92
CA GLY A 51 20.92 -14.87 18.21
C GLY A 51 21.20 -14.48 16.75
N THR A 52 22.30 -14.97 16.16
CA THR A 52 22.72 -14.60 14.78
C THR A 52 21.60 -14.71 13.74
N GLY A 53 20.73 -15.73 13.87
CA GLY A 53 19.58 -15.91 12.98
C GLY A 53 18.48 -14.86 13.17
N GLN A 54 18.18 -14.46 14.40
CA GLN A 54 17.17 -13.42 14.69
C GLN A 54 17.64 -12.06 14.21
N TRP A 55 18.91 -11.73 14.45
CA TRP A 55 19.53 -10.51 13.95
C TRP A 55 19.42 -10.38 12.42
N LEU A 56 19.83 -11.44 11.70
CA LEU A 56 19.79 -11.44 10.24
C LEU A 56 18.36 -11.38 9.71
N SER A 57 17.42 -12.05 10.37
CA SER A 57 15.99 -12.00 10.04
C SER A 57 15.43 -10.58 10.17
N SER A 58 15.74 -9.88 11.28
CA SER A 58 15.30 -8.49 11.48
C SER A 58 15.89 -7.54 10.44
N LEU A 59 17.17 -7.73 10.08
CA LEU A 59 17.82 -6.95 9.03
C LEU A 59 17.19 -7.19 7.65
N ALA A 60 16.92 -8.46 7.31
CA ALA A 60 16.28 -8.82 6.05
C ALA A 60 14.84 -8.27 5.97
N GLN A 61 14.09 -8.38 7.06
CA GLN A 61 12.73 -7.84 7.17
C GLN A 61 12.71 -6.33 7.01
N GLY A 62 13.59 -5.60 7.72
CA GLY A 62 13.73 -4.15 7.58
C GLY A 62 14.08 -3.75 6.16
N SER A 63 15.04 -4.45 5.54
CA SER A 63 15.47 -4.22 4.15
C SER A 63 14.34 -4.45 3.15
N ALA A 64 13.56 -5.53 3.31
CA ALA A 64 12.42 -5.82 2.47
C ALA A 64 11.36 -4.72 2.59
N ILE A 65 11.04 -4.27 3.80
CA ILE A 65 10.10 -3.15 4.03
C ILE A 65 10.59 -1.88 3.33
N MET A 66 11.86 -1.53 3.48
CA MET A 66 12.44 -0.34 2.82
C MET A 66 12.33 -0.42 1.30
N LEU A 67 12.74 -1.53 0.70
CA LEU A 67 12.76 -1.70 -0.76
C LEU A 67 11.35 -1.64 -1.35
N VAL A 68 10.40 -2.36 -0.77
CA VAL A 68 9.02 -2.39 -1.30
C VAL A 68 8.31 -1.05 -1.05
N SER A 69 8.55 -0.40 0.08
CA SER A 69 7.99 0.95 0.35
C SER A 69 8.57 2.00 -0.59
N LEU A 70 9.87 1.91 -0.91
CA LEU A 70 10.51 2.79 -1.88
C LEU A 70 9.97 2.55 -3.29
N ALA A 71 9.74 1.30 -3.68
CA ALA A 71 9.08 0.96 -4.95
C ALA A 71 7.65 1.54 -5.00
N GLY A 72 6.87 1.41 -3.92
CA GLY A 72 5.52 2.00 -3.84
C GLY A 72 5.52 3.52 -3.87
N LEU A 73 6.51 4.17 -3.25
CA LEU A 73 6.70 5.61 -3.31
C LEU A 73 7.07 6.07 -4.73
N ALA A 74 8.05 5.42 -5.35
CA ALA A 74 8.50 5.73 -6.70
C ALA A 74 7.40 5.49 -7.74
N ASP A 75 6.59 4.44 -7.59
CA ASP A 75 5.41 4.22 -8.44
C ASP A 75 4.38 5.35 -8.29
N SER A 76 4.13 5.79 -7.05
CA SER A 76 3.18 6.88 -6.75
C SER A 76 3.60 8.23 -7.34
N VAL A 77 4.90 8.47 -7.53
CA VAL A 77 5.44 9.72 -8.07
C VAL A 77 5.67 9.64 -9.59
N TYR A 78 6.34 8.59 -10.06
CA TYR A 78 6.89 8.53 -11.42
C TYR A 78 6.19 7.53 -12.35
N ALA A 79 5.35 6.62 -11.82
CA ALA A 79 4.71 5.54 -12.59
C ALA A 79 5.69 4.83 -13.54
N THR A 80 6.87 4.48 -13.02
CA THR A 80 8.00 3.98 -13.81
C THR A 80 7.69 2.61 -14.40
N ARG A 81 7.93 2.42 -15.71
CA ARG A 81 7.68 1.14 -16.41
C ARG A 81 8.38 -0.06 -15.75
N CYS A 82 9.58 0.15 -15.20
CA CYS A 82 10.33 -0.89 -14.49
C CYS A 82 9.57 -1.40 -13.24
N ILE A 83 8.96 -0.50 -12.48
CA ILE A 83 8.17 -0.85 -11.29
C ILE A 83 6.88 -1.53 -11.71
N GLY A 84 6.21 -1.05 -12.76
CA GLY A 84 5.03 -1.72 -13.29
C GLY A 84 5.29 -3.15 -13.78
N SER A 85 6.46 -3.44 -14.33
CA SER A 85 6.81 -4.79 -14.81
C SER A 85 7.15 -5.77 -13.69
N ASN A 86 7.75 -5.30 -12.58
CA ASN A 86 8.20 -6.17 -11.48
C ASN A 86 7.23 -6.17 -10.29
N PHE A 87 6.54 -5.06 -10.08
CA PHE A 87 5.60 -4.82 -8.98
C PHE A 87 4.27 -4.34 -9.55
N GLY A 88 3.76 -5.02 -10.59
CA GLY A 88 2.51 -4.65 -11.25
C GLY A 88 1.32 -4.52 -10.30
N PHE A 89 1.30 -5.27 -9.19
CA PHE A 89 0.29 -5.12 -8.14
C PHE A 89 0.25 -3.72 -7.51
N LEU A 90 1.38 -3.00 -7.42
CA LEU A 90 1.42 -1.63 -6.89
C LEU A 90 0.76 -0.62 -7.82
N THR A 91 0.59 -0.95 -9.11
CA THR A 91 -0.04 -0.04 -10.09
C THR A 91 -1.58 -0.07 -10.03
N HIS A 92 -2.16 -1.13 -9.43
CA HIS A 92 -3.61 -1.31 -9.29
C HIS A 92 -4.09 -0.93 -7.88
N ILE A 93 -5.29 -0.34 -7.77
CA ILE A 93 -5.88 0.06 -6.49
C ILE A 93 -6.08 -1.15 -5.56
N SER A 94 -6.53 -2.29 -6.09
CA SER A 94 -6.69 -3.54 -5.34
C SER A 94 -5.36 -4.11 -4.85
N GLY A 95 -4.33 -4.11 -5.70
CA GLY A 95 -3.00 -4.55 -5.30
C GLY A 95 -2.34 -3.62 -4.28
N ARG A 96 -2.59 -2.30 -4.34
CA ARG A 96 -2.21 -1.35 -3.28
C ARG A 96 -2.92 -1.64 -1.96
N ALA A 97 -4.20 -1.98 -1.98
CA ALA A 97 -4.94 -2.36 -0.77
C ALA A 97 -4.31 -3.58 -0.09
N VAL A 98 -4.07 -4.64 -0.86
CA VAL A 98 -3.43 -5.88 -0.38
C VAL A 98 -2.01 -5.59 0.12
N PHE A 99 -1.25 -4.78 -0.61
CA PHE A 99 0.08 -4.35 -0.19
C PHE A 99 0.08 -3.71 1.20
N TYR A 100 -0.75 -2.69 1.43
CA TYR A 100 -0.76 -2.00 2.74
C TYR A 100 -1.17 -2.93 3.89
N ILE A 101 -2.16 -3.80 3.65
CA ILE A 101 -2.61 -4.78 4.65
C ILE A 101 -1.48 -5.77 4.96
N MET A 102 -0.86 -6.35 3.93
CA MET A 102 0.24 -7.31 4.09
C MET A 102 1.44 -6.68 4.78
N MET A 103 1.82 -5.45 4.42
CA MET A 103 2.90 -4.74 5.10
C MET A 103 2.56 -4.44 6.55
N GLY A 104 1.31 -4.10 6.86
CA GLY A 104 0.82 -3.95 8.22
C GLY A 104 1.01 -5.23 9.03
N PHE A 105 0.54 -6.37 8.51
CA PHE A 105 0.74 -7.68 9.15
C PHE A 105 2.21 -8.06 9.29
N TYR A 106 3.00 -7.80 8.25
CA TYR A 106 4.43 -8.07 8.25
C TYR A 106 5.18 -7.22 9.29
N ALA A 107 4.69 -6.01 9.58
CA ALA A 107 5.26 -5.12 10.60
C ALA A 107 4.79 -5.42 12.03
N LEU A 108 3.71 -6.20 12.23
CA LEU A 108 3.13 -6.45 13.57
C LEU A 108 4.14 -7.01 14.59
N PRO A 109 4.97 -8.03 14.27
CA PRO A 109 5.90 -8.59 15.25
C PRO A 109 6.88 -7.57 15.83
N VAL A 110 7.18 -6.52 15.07
CA VAL A 110 8.15 -5.48 15.41
C VAL A 110 7.55 -4.41 16.32
N THR A 111 6.21 -4.29 16.34
CA THR A 111 5.52 -3.24 17.11
C THR A 111 5.78 -3.33 18.61
N GLN A 112 5.97 -4.53 19.16
CA GLN A 112 6.33 -4.72 20.57
C GLN A 112 7.72 -4.16 20.86
N THR A 113 8.72 -4.48 20.03
CA THR A 113 10.07 -3.93 20.15
C THR A 113 10.08 -2.40 20.00
N LEU A 114 9.31 -1.84 19.05
CA LEU A 114 9.17 -0.39 18.90
C LEU A 114 8.54 0.26 20.13
N TRP A 115 7.56 -0.40 20.74
CA TRP A 115 6.90 0.09 21.95
C TRP A 115 7.85 0.15 23.13
N GLU A 116 8.76 -0.82 23.25
CA GLU A 116 9.81 -0.82 24.26
C GLU A 116 10.84 0.29 24.00
N VAL A 117 11.34 0.40 22.77
CA VAL A 117 12.27 1.48 22.36
C VAL A 117 11.67 2.86 22.60
N ARG A 118 10.37 3.04 22.33
CA ARG A 118 9.65 4.29 22.60
C ARG A 118 9.69 4.71 24.07
N LYS A 119 9.69 3.77 25.02
CA LYS A 119 9.70 4.09 26.46
C LYS A 119 11.05 4.62 26.94
N HIS A 120 12.13 4.41 26.19
CA HIS A 120 13.44 4.93 26.54
C HIS A 120 13.55 6.41 26.11
N PRO A 121 13.93 7.33 27.01
CA PRO A 121 14.12 8.73 26.65
C PRO A 121 15.34 8.88 25.74
N GLY A 122 15.12 9.15 24.45
CA GLY A 122 16.16 9.29 23.43
C GLY A 122 15.60 9.66 22.05
N GLN A 123 16.48 9.96 21.09
CA GLN A 123 16.08 10.31 19.71
C GLN A 123 15.30 9.19 19.02
N ASP A 124 15.56 7.93 19.39
CA ASP A 124 14.88 6.76 18.84
C ASP A 124 13.42 6.64 19.29
N SER A 125 13.03 7.33 20.38
CA SER A 125 11.64 7.33 20.87
C SER A 125 10.67 7.99 19.90
N PHE A 126 11.07 9.13 19.33
CA PHE A 126 10.25 9.84 18.33
C PHE A 126 10.12 9.03 17.05
N THR A 127 11.24 8.46 16.57
CA THR A 127 11.27 7.62 15.36
C THR A 127 10.44 6.35 15.55
N ALA A 128 10.50 5.72 16.72
CA ALA A 128 9.68 4.56 17.06
C ALA A 128 8.18 4.91 17.13
N ALA A 129 7.81 6.05 17.71
CA ALA A 129 6.43 6.51 17.73
C ALA A 129 5.91 6.80 16.31
N PHE A 130 6.71 7.43 15.46
CA PHE A 130 6.37 7.69 14.06
C PHE A 130 6.20 6.39 13.27
N ALA A 131 7.10 5.41 13.47
CA ALA A 131 7.02 4.09 12.85
C ALA A 131 5.75 3.33 13.27
N LEU A 132 5.37 3.39 14.55
CA LEU A 132 4.11 2.80 15.05
C LEU A 132 2.88 3.43 14.40
N ILE A 133 2.87 4.75 14.25
CA ILE A 133 1.80 5.46 13.51
C ILE A 133 1.78 4.98 12.05
N GLY A 134 2.94 4.76 11.43
CA GLY A 134 3.07 4.18 10.10
C GLY A 134 2.37 2.83 9.93
N VAL A 135 2.53 1.92 10.90
CA VAL A 135 1.86 0.60 10.88
C VAL A 135 0.34 0.77 10.95
N ILE A 136 -0.16 1.64 11.83
CA ILE A 136 -1.60 1.93 11.94
C ILE A 136 -2.11 2.52 10.62
N LEU A 137 -1.40 3.49 10.05
CA LEU A 137 -1.75 4.12 8.79
C LEU A 137 -1.75 3.14 7.63
N ALA A 138 -0.89 2.11 7.64
CA ALA A 138 -0.92 1.06 6.63
C ALA A 138 -2.25 0.29 6.66
N PHE A 139 -2.72 -0.13 7.84
CA PHE A 139 -4.04 -0.77 7.95
C PHE A 139 -5.18 0.16 7.54
N VAL A 140 -5.16 1.42 8.00
CA VAL A 140 -6.17 2.41 7.63
C VAL A 140 -6.19 2.63 6.13
N ALA A 141 -5.03 2.83 5.49
CA ALA A 141 -4.94 3.01 4.05
C ALA A 141 -5.45 1.79 3.29
N GLY A 142 -5.07 0.58 3.72
CA GLY A 142 -5.58 -0.67 3.17
C GLY A 142 -7.11 -0.76 3.22
N LEU A 143 -7.70 -0.48 4.38
CA LEU A 143 -9.16 -0.48 4.57
C LEU A 143 -9.86 0.58 3.71
N VAL A 144 -9.32 1.79 3.65
CA VAL A 144 -9.90 2.86 2.82
C VAL A 144 -9.86 2.48 1.33
N HIS A 145 -8.78 1.85 0.85
CA HIS A 145 -8.71 1.33 -0.51
C HIS A 145 -9.75 0.21 -0.74
N CYS A 146 -9.92 -0.71 0.21
CA CYS A 146 -10.96 -1.75 0.13
C CYS A 146 -12.37 -1.14 0.06
N ILE A 147 -12.68 -0.17 0.92
CA ILE A 147 -13.98 0.53 0.92
C ILE A 147 -14.21 1.23 -0.43
N PHE A 148 -13.19 1.90 -0.95
CA PHE A 148 -13.27 2.57 -2.25
C PHE A 148 -13.60 1.58 -3.39
N ILE A 149 -12.93 0.41 -3.41
CA ILE A 149 -13.19 -0.64 -4.40
C ILE A 149 -14.63 -1.17 -4.26
N CYS A 150 -15.07 -1.50 -3.04
CA CYS A 150 -16.42 -2.02 -2.81
C CYS A 150 -17.51 -1.01 -3.23
N ARG A 151 -17.30 0.29 -2.98
CA ARG A 151 -18.25 1.34 -3.41
C ARG A 151 -18.21 1.60 -4.92
N GLY A 152 -17.05 1.45 -5.54
CA GLY A 152 -16.87 1.52 -6.99
C GLY A 152 -17.59 0.38 -7.71
N GLY A 153 -17.41 -0.86 -7.24
CA GLY A 153 -18.09 -2.04 -7.79
C GLY A 153 -19.62 -1.94 -7.70
N ALA A 154 -20.15 -1.52 -6.55
CA ALA A 154 -21.59 -1.32 -6.35
C ALA A 154 -22.21 -0.25 -7.28
N SER A 155 -21.42 0.71 -7.78
CA SER A 155 -21.89 1.75 -8.71
C SER A 155 -21.90 1.28 -10.17
N VAL A 156 -21.09 0.28 -10.53
CA VAL A 156 -21.03 -0.29 -11.88
C VAL A 156 -22.18 -1.28 -12.09
N ASP A 157 -22.48 -2.12 -11.10
CA ASP A 157 -23.62 -3.05 -11.16
C ASP A 157 -24.97 -2.32 -11.30
N ARG A 158 -25.13 -1.16 -10.64
CA ARG A 158 -26.34 -0.33 -10.81
C ARG A 158 -26.52 0.23 -12.20
N LYS A 159 -25.44 0.51 -12.94
CA LYS A 159 -25.53 1.03 -14.31
C LYS A 159 -25.91 -0.07 -15.31
N HIS A 160 -25.47 -1.30 -15.09
CA HIS A 160 -25.87 -2.43 -15.93
C HIS A 160 -27.29 -2.93 -15.67
N LEU A 161 -27.81 -2.78 -14.44
CA LEU A 161 -29.21 -3.11 -14.12
C LEU A 161 -30.23 -2.03 -14.58
N GLY A 162 -29.77 -0.86 -15.04
CA GLY A 162 -30.61 0.22 -15.56
C GLY A 162 -30.72 0.28 -17.09
N SER A 163 -29.95 -0.54 -17.81
CA SER A 163 -29.97 -0.64 -19.29
C SER A 163 -30.75 -1.88 -19.71
N SER A 164 -32.02 -1.95 -19.29
CA SER A 164 -33.00 -2.82 -19.95
C SER A 164 -33.51 -2.08 -21.18
N GLU A 165 -32.66 -1.91 -22.20
CA GLU A 165 -33.22 -1.69 -23.54
C GLU A 165 -33.97 -2.97 -23.92
N PRO A 166 -35.25 -2.90 -24.28
CA PRO A 166 -35.99 -4.07 -24.74
C PRO A 166 -35.28 -4.62 -25.98
N PRO A 167 -35.23 -5.95 -26.14
CA PRO A 167 -34.63 -6.56 -27.33
C PRO A 167 -35.33 -5.99 -28.56
N GLU A 168 -34.55 -5.32 -29.41
CA GLU A 168 -34.98 -4.91 -30.73
C GLU A 168 -35.52 -6.16 -31.43
N GLN A 169 -36.83 -6.20 -31.66
CA GLN A 169 -37.46 -7.26 -32.42
C GLN A 169 -36.91 -7.17 -33.84
N VAL A 170 -35.87 -7.96 -34.12
CA VAL A 170 -35.44 -8.29 -35.47
C VAL A 170 -36.58 -9.08 -36.09
N GLY A 171 -37.49 -8.34 -36.74
CA GLY A 171 -38.54 -8.89 -37.57
C GLY A 171 -37.92 -9.72 -38.69
N ALA A 172 -38.01 -11.04 -38.55
CA ALA A 172 -37.74 -11.97 -39.61
C ALA A 172 -38.94 -12.02 -40.57
N THR A 173 -38.63 -12.07 -41.89
CA THR A 173 -39.48 -12.58 -43.00
C THR A 173 -40.64 -11.66 -43.41
N GLN A 174 -40.89 -11.35 -44.69
CA GLN A 174 -41.09 -12.21 -45.87
C GLN A 174 -40.75 -11.43 -47.16
N ALA A 175 -39.98 -12.03 -48.08
CA ALA A 175 -40.41 -12.62 -49.36
C ALA A 175 -40.62 -11.59 -50.48
#